data_AF-A0A1I8INM2-F1
#
_entry.id   AF-A0A1I8INM2-F1
#
_cell.length_a   1.000
_cell.length_b   1.000
_cell.length_c   1.000
_cell.angle_alpha   90.00
_cell.angle_beta   90.00
_cell.angle_gamma   90.00
#
_symmetry.space_group_name_H-M   'P 1'
#
loop_
_entity.id
_entity.type
_entity.pdbx_description
1 polymer ?
#
loop_
_entity_poly.entity_id
_entity_poly.type
_entity_poly.pdbx_seq_one_letter_code
_entity_poly.pdbx_strand_id
1 'polypeptide(L)'
;LKNPLIKPYVPPSPANSHDHTVQQVALLKRELAEMRSRQALAETGRYSQTPTGLAGDLDKELGSTGLARIATTNAELQTERSTHAQAAASLEASERCYLSLVSALTGALRLTGPLPGQLPMSQAADVAERRRLTSERDKAAELIAERVRQMRERAERKDQLLEGYDGDLARLRQALQLAEARSAQVDALAEQLRARTEESELLRASLGQAKAATANGGGGGGGGATSAIVAKSRPRPAEAAPAADDSDGEEKEAARKRAIRERMKRKDYEIASLKAELRSREKDLRNASTKLSRLQTSLGLPHESELLGGEKSDTGSARCCTYDPSCMISEARGH
;
A
#
# COMPACT_ATOMS: atom_id res chain seq x y z
N LEU A 1 -11.46 -43.36 52.00
CA LEU A 1 -10.88 -42.15 51.37
C LEU A 1 -11.76 -40.95 51.69
N LYS A 2 -11.23 -40.05 52.54
CA LYS A 2 -11.52 -38.62 52.73
C LYS A 2 -12.99 -38.16 52.92
N ASN A 3 -13.32 -37.87 54.19
CA ASN A 3 -14.41 -36.99 54.64
C ASN A 3 -14.30 -35.59 54.00
N PRO A 4 -15.41 -34.98 53.54
CA PRO A 4 -15.45 -33.54 53.33
C PRO A 4 -15.86 -32.82 54.62
N LEU A 5 -15.16 -31.72 54.85
CA LEU A 5 -15.14 -30.84 56.01
C LEU A 5 -16.47 -30.08 56.16
N ILE A 6 -17.14 -30.23 57.30
CA ILE A 6 -18.31 -29.41 57.69
C ILE A 6 -17.80 -28.00 57.98
N LYS A 7 -18.21 -27.01 57.18
CA LYS A 7 -18.05 -25.59 57.53
C LYS A 7 -19.14 -25.21 58.53
N PRO A 8 -18.80 -24.52 59.65
CA PRO A 8 -19.81 -24.06 60.59
C PRO A 8 -20.65 -22.94 59.97
N TYR A 9 -21.96 -23.03 60.15
CA TYR A 9 -22.91 -21.96 59.85
C TYR A 9 -22.59 -20.75 60.74
N VAL A 10 -22.22 -19.63 60.12
CA VAL A 10 -22.09 -18.34 60.79
C VAL A 10 -23.41 -17.60 60.60
N PRO A 11 -24.18 -17.27 61.66
CA PRO A 11 -25.39 -16.49 61.52
C PRO A 11 -25.06 -15.07 61.03
N PRO A 12 -25.89 -14.44 60.18
CA PRO A 12 -25.64 -13.10 59.70
C PRO A 12 -25.55 -12.11 60.88
N SER A 13 -24.45 -11.36 60.91
CA SER A 13 -24.16 -10.35 61.92
C SER A 13 -25.24 -9.25 61.95
N PRO A 14 -25.72 -8.82 63.13
CA PRO A 14 -26.81 -7.84 63.29
C PRO A 14 -26.45 -6.40 62.84
N ALA A 15 -25.20 -6.13 62.43
CA ALA A 15 -24.73 -4.80 62.06
C ALA A 15 -25.50 -4.19 60.85
N ASN A 16 -25.88 -4.99 59.86
CA ASN A 16 -26.58 -4.49 58.67
C ASN A 16 -28.03 -4.08 58.94
N SER A 17 -28.67 -4.62 60.00
CA SER A 17 -30.04 -4.23 60.36
C SER A 17 -30.04 -2.87 61.06
N HIS A 18 -29.03 -2.59 61.88
CA HIS A 18 -28.94 -1.30 62.57
C HIS A 18 -28.69 -0.17 61.58
N ASP A 19 -27.76 -0.35 60.63
CA ASP A 19 -27.48 0.66 59.61
C ASP A 19 -28.67 0.93 58.70
N HIS A 20 -29.44 -0.10 58.34
CA HIS A 20 -30.70 0.06 57.61
C HIS A 20 -31.74 0.85 58.42
N THR A 21 -31.86 0.57 59.72
CA THR A 21 -32.76 1.36 60.60
C THR A 21 -32.31 2.80 60.73
N VAL A 22 -31.00 3.07 60.80
CA VAL A 22 -30.45 4.42 60.88
C VAL A 22 -30.70 5.19 59.57
N GLN A 23 -30.52 4.55 58.41
CA GLN A 23 -30.86 5.14 57.11
C GLN A 23 -32.35 5.46 56.98
N GLN A 24 -33.21 4.54 57.43
CA GLN A 24 -34.65 4.75 57.41
C GLN A 24 -35.07 5.91 58.33
N VAL A 25 -34.47 6.01 59.52
CA VAL A 25 -34.71 7.14 60.43
C VAL A 25 -34.20 8.46 59.84
N ALA A 26 -33.07 8.45 59.13
CA ALA A 26 -32.55 9.65 58.46
C ALA A 26 -33.48 10.14 57.33
N LEU A 27 -34.04 9.22 56.55
CA LEU A 27 -35.05 9.53 55.54
C LEU A 27 -36.32 10.11 56.17
N LEU A 28 -36.85 9.46 57.21
CA LEU A 28 -38.05 9.95 57.92
C LEU A 28 -37.81 11.31 58.60
N LYS A 29 -36.62 11.58 59.12
CA LYS A 29 -36.26 12.90 59.67
C LYS A 29 -36.20 13.96 58.58
N ARG A 30 -35.71 13.63 57.39
CA ARG A 30 -35.70 14.53 56.23
C ARG A 30 -37.11 14.83 55.75
N GLU A 31 -37.96 13.81 55.64
CA GLU A 31 -39.38 13.97 55.29
C GLU A 31 -40.14 14.77 56.37
N LEU A 32 -39.89 14.52 57.65
CA LEU A 32 -40.47 15.33 58.75
C LEU A 32 -40.00 16.78 58.72
N ALA A 33 -38.73 17.03 58.38
CA ALA A 33 -38.21 18.39 58.22
C ALA A 33 -38.84 19.08 57.00
N GLU A 34 -39.03 18.36 55.90
CA GLU A 34 -39.72 18.85 54.71
C GLU A 34 -41.20 19.15 54.98
N MET A 35 -41.89 18.25 55.70
CA MET A 35 -43.28 18.47 56.13
C MET A 35 -43.40 19.65 57.08
N ARG A 36 -42.49 19.79 58.05
CA ARG A 36 -42.44 20.97 58.94
C ARG A 36 -42.13 22.26 58.18
N SER A 37 -41.26 22.21 57.17
CA SER A 37 -40.97 23.37 56.30
C SER A 37 -42.18 23.75 55.47
N ARG A 38 -42.88 22.79 54.86
CA ARG A 38 -44.15 23.01 54.15
C ARG A 38 -45.23 23.56 55.07
N GLN A 39 -45.29 23.06 56.30
CA GLN A 39 -46.25 23.53 57.31
C GLN A 39 -45.92 24.95 57.79
N ALA A 40 -44.64 25.29 58.00
CA ALA A 40 -44.21 26.64 58.33
C ALA A 40 -44.47 27.65 57.18
N LEU A 41 -44.29 27.22 55.92
CA LEU A 41 -44.66 28.02 54.75
C LEU A 41 -46.19 28.21 54.64
N ALA A 42 -46.97 27.19 54.98
CA ALA A 42 -48.42 27.29 55.04
C ALA A 42 -48.92 28.17 56.21
N GLU A 43 -48.26 28.11 57.36
CA GLU A 43 -48.59 28.93 58.55
C GLU A 43 -48.17 30.39 58.38
N THR A 44 -47.02 30.67 57.77
CA THR A 44 -46.63 32.04 57.38
C THR A 44 -47.57 32.63 56.32
N GLY A 45 -48.15 31.80 55.46
CA GLY A 45 -49.25 32.19 54.57
C GLY A 45 -50.57 32.51 55.29
N ARG A 46 -50.83 31.90 56.46
CA ARG A 46 -52.05 32.13 57.27
C ARG A 46 -51.91 33.29 58.27
N TYR A 47 -50.70 33.61 58.74
CA TYR A 47 -50.49 34.69 59.71
C TYR A 47 -50.60 36.12 59.14
N SER A 48 -50.72 36.27 57.81
CA SER A 48 -51.10 37.53 57.16
C SER A 48 -52.61 37.83 57.25
N GLN A 49 -53.43 36.92 57.80
CA GLN A 49 -54.87 37.12 57.91
C GLN A 49 -55.27 37.27 59.38
N THR A 50 -55.31 38.51 59.86
CA THR A 50 -56.07 38.87 61.05
C THR A 50 -57.58 38.80 60.74
N PRO A 51 -58.42 38.19 61.58
CA PRO A 51 -59.83 37.99 61.27
C PRO A 51 -60.67 39.19 61.72
N THR A 52 -61.15 39.98 60.75
CA THR A 52 -62.31 40.85 60.94
C THR A 52 -63.12 40.87 59.66
N GLY A 53 -64.32 40.28 59.70
CA GLY A 53 -65.32 40.40 58.63
C GLY A 53 -65.66 39.08 57.94
N LEU A 54 -66.59 38.35 58.54
CA LEU A 54 -67.31 37.25 57.89
C LEU A 54 -68.09 37.81 56.68
N ALA A 55 -67.77 37.31 55.48
CA ALA A 55 -68.63 37.19 54.27
C ALA A 55 -67.90 37.42 52.92
N GLY A 56 -66.60 37.76 52.89
CA GLY A 56 -65.91 38.13 51.63
C GLY A 56 -64.84 37.16 51.09
N ASP A 57 -64.44 36.13 51.84
CA ASP A 57 -63.17 35.43 51.57
C ASP A 57 -63.26 34.13 50.76
N LEU A 58 -64.45 33.52 50.60
CA LEU A 58 -64.58 32.38 49.70
C LEU A 58 -64.36 32.79 48.23
N ASP A 59 -64.83 33.97 47.81
CA ASP A 59 -64.64 34.46 46.44
C ASP A 59 -63.18 34.88 46.15
N LYS A 60 -62.44 35.31 47.17
CA LYS A 60 -61.01 35.65 47.04
C LYS A 60 -60.11 34.42 46.97
N GLU A 61 -60.40 33.34 47.70
CA GLU A 61 -59.62 32.10 47.59
C GLU A 61 -59.88 31.35 46.27
N LEU A 62 -61.12 31.35 45.76
CA LEU A 62 -61.45 30.83 44.42
C LEU A 62 -60.83 31.68 43.30
N GLY A 63 -60.78 33.00 43.45
CA GLY A 63 -60.06 33.89 42.53
C GLY A 63 -58.54 33.72 42.58
N SER A 64 -57.96 33.58 43.77
CA SER A 64 -56.51 33.39 43.98
C SER A 64 -56.02 32.05 43.44
N THR A 65 -56.75 30.95 43.71
CA THR A 65 -56.42 29.62 43.16
C THR A 65 -56.62 29.53 41.65
N GLY A 66 -57.64 30.21 41.11
CA GLY A 66 -57.82 30.36 39.66
C GLY A 66 -56.66 31.12 39.00
N LEU A 67 -56.25 32.25 39.57
CA LEU A 67 -55.09 33.03 39.10
C LEU A 67 -53.77 32.25 39.23
N ALA A 68 -53.59 31.48 40.29
CA ALA A 68 -52.42 30.62 40.47
C ALA A 68 -52.36 29.51 39.40
N ARG A 69 -53.49 28.87 39.06
CA ARG A 69 -53.55 27.86 37.98
C ARG A 69 -53.33 28.47 36.60
N ILE A 70 -53.81 29.69 36.36
CA ILE A 70 -53.52 30.44 35.13
C ILE A 70 -52.05 30.84 35.06
N ALA A 71 -51.42 31.19 36.19
CA ALA A 71 -50.00 31.50 36.26
C ALA A 71 -49.13 30.26 36.00
N THR A 72 -49.48 29.08 36.53
CA THR A 72 -48.74 27.84 36.29
C THR A 72 -48.89 27.37 34.83
N THR A 73 -50.10 27.38 34.27
CA THR A 73 -50.31 27.01 32.86
C THR A 73 -49.63 27.99 31.89
N ASN A 74 -49.59 29.28 32.21
CA ASN A 74 -48.80 30.24 31.46
C ASN A 74 -47.29 29.97 31.59
N ALA A 75 -46.79 29.64 32.79
CA ALA A 75 -45.39 29.28 32.98
C ALA A 75 -45.01 28.02 32.17
N GLU A 76 -45.86 26.98 32.20
CA GLU A 76 -45.71 25.77 31.39
C GLU A 76 -45.67 26.09 29.89
N LEU A 77 -46.63 26.87 29.39
CA LEU A 77 -46.67 27.31 28.00
C LEU A 77 -45.44 28.14 27.59
N GLN A 78 -44.91 28.97 28.50
CA GLN A 78 -43.67 29.71 28.27
C GLN A 78 -42.46 28.77 28.19
N THR A 79 -42.41 27.73 29.03
CA THR A 79 -41.36 26.71 28.95
C THR A 79 -41.47 25.84 27.70
N GLU A 80 -42.68 25.49 27.25
CA GLU A 80 -42.88 24.78 25.98
C GLU A 80 -42.46 25.64 24.79
N ARG A 81 -42.80 26.93 24.80
CA ARG A 81 -42.38 27.87 23.76
C ARG A 81 -40.86 28.05 23.73
N SER A 82 -40.21 28.17 24.89
CA SER A 82 -38.75 28.34 24.96
C SER A 82 -38.02 27.08 24.52
N THR A 83 -38.49 25.90 24.93
CA THR A 83 -37.92 24.61 24.50
C THR A 83 -38.13 24.38 23.01
N HIS A 84 -39.30 24.71 22.46
CA HIS A 84 -39.54 24.65 21.02
C HIS A 84 -38.64 25.62 20.24
N ALA A 85 -38.48 26.86 20.72
CA ALA A 85 -37.58 27.83 20.11
C ALA A 85 -36.12 27.37 20.15
N GLN A 86 -35.67 26.80 21.26
CA GLN A 86 -34.32 26.24 21.39
C GLN A 86 -34.11 25.04 20.45
N ALA A 87 -35.09 24.15 20.33
CA ALA A 87 -35.04 23.03 19.40
C ALA A 87 -34.95 23.50 17.93
N ALA A 88 -35.76 24.49 17.55
CA ALA A 88 -35.72 25.08 16.22
C ALA A 88 -34.34 25.72 15.91
N ALA A 89 -33.79 26.47 16.86
CA ALA A 89 -32.46 27.08 16.71
C ALA A 89 -31.34 26.02 16.60
N SER A 90 -31.43 24.93 17.35
CA SER A 90 -30.49 23.81 17.27
C SER A 90 -30.53 23.11 15.91
N LEU A 91 -31.74 22.86 15.38
CA LEU A 91 -31.91 22.28 14.06
C LEU A 91 -31.39 23.20 12.95
N GLU A 92 -31.66 24.50 13.02
CA GLU A 92 -31.14 25.46 12.05
C GLU A 92 -29.60 25.53 12.07
N ALA A 93 -28.99 25.51 13.27
CA ALA A 93 -27.54 25.45 13.41
C ALA A 93 -26.95 24.17 12.79
N SER A 94 -27.60 23.01 13.00
CA SER A 94 -27.17 21.75 12.40
C SER A 94 -27.23 21.80 10.86
N GLU A 95 -28.27 22.42 10.32
CA GLU A 95 -28.46 22.56 8.87
C GLU A 95 -27.42 23.49 8.24
N ARG A 96 -27.15 24.63 8.86
CA ARG A 96 -26.08 25.54 8.42
C ARG A 96 -24.72 24.84 8.40
N CYS A 97 -24.43 24.03 9.44
CA CYS A 97 -23.20 23.24 9.49
C CYS A 97 -23.13 22.22 8.35
N TYR A 98 -24.21 21.49 8.09
CA TYR A 98 -24.30 20.55 6.97
C TYR A 98 -24.06 21.23 5.62
N LEU A 99 -24.74 22.34 5.33
CA LEU A 99 -24.58 23.05 4.05
C LEU A 99 -23.17 23.64 3.89
N SER A 100 -22.57 24.15 4.98
CA SER A 100 -21.19 24.60 5.00
C SER A 100 -20.21 23.46 4.69
N LEU A 101 -20.40 22.30 5.32
CA LEU A 101 -19.61 21.10 5.06
C LEU A 101 -19.72 20.65 3.61
N VAL A 102 -20.93 20.58 3.06
CA VAL A 102 -21.15 20.17 1.67
C VAL A 102 -20.51 21.15 0.69
N SER A 103 -20.58 22.45 0.95
CA SER A 103 -19.89 23.48 0.16
C SER A 103 -18.37 23.30 0.18
N ALA A 104 -17.79 23.10 1.37
CA ALA A 104 -16.35 22.84 1.52
C ALA A 104 -15.91 21.56 0.79
N LEU A 105 -16.68 20.47 0.90
CA LEU A 105 -16.42 19.21 0.21
C LEU A 105 -16.52 19.36 -1.31
N THR A 106 -17.49 20.13 -1.81
CA THR A 106 -17.65 20.41 -3.24
C THR A 106 -16.39 21.09 -3.81
N GLY A 107 -15.87 22.09 -3.09
CA GLY A 107 -14.63 22.76 -3.45
C GLY A 107 -13.41 21.85 -3.38
N ALA A 108 -13.26 21.09 -2.29
CA ALA A 108 -12.12 20.19 -2.07
C ALA A 108 -12.06 19.05 -3.09
N LEU A 109 -13.21 18.44 -3.41
CA LEU A 109 -13.31 17.31 -4.34
C LEU A 109 -13.41 17.76 -5.81
N ARG A 110 -13.46 19.08 -6.05
CA ARG A 110 -13.61 19.70 -7.38
C ARG A 110 -14.74 19.03 -8.16
N LEU A 111 -15.90 18.89 -7.52
CA LEU A 111 -17.07 18.30 -8.15
C LEU A 111 -17.51 19.17 -9.32
N THR A 112 -17.83 18.54 -10.45
CA THR A 112 -18.31 19.23 -11.64
C THR A 112 -19.80 19.51 -11.49
N GLY A 113 -20.13 20.74 -11.12
CA GLY A 113 -21.50 21.25 -11.05
C GLY A 113 -22.05 21.44 -9.64
N PRO A 114 -23.18 22.15 -9.51
CA PRO A 114 -23.85 22.32 -8.22
C PRO A 114 -24.44 20.98 -7.75
N LEU A 115 -24.21 20.65 -6.48
CA LEU A 115 -24.86 19.50 -5.86
C LEU A 115 -26.37 19.77 -5.69
N PRO A 116 -27.21 18.72 -5.75
CA PRO A 116 -28.64 18.85 -5.43
C PRO A 116 -28.85 19.09 -3.91
N GLY A 117 -30.06 19.53 -3.52
CA GLY A 117 -30.45 19.62 -2.11
C GLY A 117 -29.77 20.71 -1.27
N GLN A 118 -29.20 21.74 -1.89
CA GLN A 118 -28.48 22.84 -1.21
C GLN A 118 -29.41 23.90 -0.59
N LEU A 119 -30.71 23.82 -0.85
CA LEU A 119 -31.70 24.71 -0.25
C LEU A 119 -31.90 24.36 1.24
N PRO A 120 -32.04 25.38 2.12
CA PRO A 120 -32.43 25.16 3.51
C PRO A 120 -33.83 24.54 3.61
N MET A 121 -34.03 23.65 4.58
CA MET A 121 -35.31 22.98 4.85
C MET A 121 -36.37 23.97 5.35
N SER A 122 -35.96 25.09 5.93
CA SER A 122 -36.84 26.19 6.33
C SER A 122 -37.53 26.87 5.14
N GLN A 123 -36.95 26.76 3.93
CA GLN A 123 -37.54 27.33 2.71
C GLN A 123 -38.50 26.36 2.01
N ALA A 124 -38.58 25.11 2.45
CA ALA A 124 -39.51 24.12 1.89
C ALA A 124 -40.92 24.35 2.44
N ALA A 125 -41.84 24.68 1.54
CA ALA A 125 -43.20 25.10 1.87
C ALA A 125 -44.05 23.95 2.44
N ASP A 126 -43.82 22.72 1.99
CA ASP A 126 -44.62 21.55 2.37
C ASP A 126 -43.79 20.30 2.75
N VAL A 127 -44.49 19.27 3.24
CA VAL A 127 -43.87 18.00 3.65
C VAL A 127 -43.28 17.24 2.46
N ALA A 128 -43.89 17.35 1.27
CA ALA A 128 -43.45 16.65 0.08
C ALA A 128 -42.12 17.21 -0.45
N GLU A 129 -41.98 18.53 -0.46
CA GLU A 129 -40.76 19.25 -0.79
C GLU A 129 -39.64 18.93 0.20
N ARG A 130 -39.93 18.88 1.50
CA ARG A 130 -38.94 18.42 2.50
C ARG A 130 -38.46 17.00 2.24
N ARG A 131 -39.36 16.06 1.92
CA ARG A 131 -38.97 14.68 1.54
C ARG A 131 -38.13 14.66 0.27
N ARG A 132 -38.48 15.49 -0.72
CA ARG A 132 -37.69 15.65 -1.94
C ARG A 132 -36.30 16.17 -1.65
N LEU A 133 -36.15 17.21 -0.82
CA LEU A 133 -34.85 17.74 -0.40
C LEU A 133 -34.02 16.70 0.34
N THR A 134 -34.62 15.87 1.20
CA THR A 134 -33.92 14.74 1.83
C THR A 134 -33.36 13.79 0.78
N SER A 135 -34.17 13.36 -0.20
CA SER A 135 -33.70 12.50 -1.29
C SER A 135 -32.61 13.15 -2.14
N GLU A 136 -32.70 14.46 -2.39
CA GLU A 136 -31.66 15.22 -3.09
C GLU A 136 -30.35 15.29 -2.29
N ARG A 137 -30.42 15.41 -0.96
CA ARG A 137 -29.25 15.39 -0.06
C ARG A 137 -28.59 14.01 0.00
N ASP A 138 -29.38 12.94 -0.01
CA ASP A 138 -28.87 11.57 -0.09
C ASP A 138 -28.10 11.38 -1.40
N LYS A 139 -28.67 11.81 -2.53
CA LYS A 139 -27.97 11.80 -3.84
C LYS A 139 -26.69 12.63 -3.83
N ALA A 140 -26.69 13.80 -3.19
CA ALA A 140 -25.49 14.62 -3.05
C ALA A 140 -24.39 13.88 -2.26
N ALA A 141 -24.76 13.20 -1.18
CA ALA A 141 -23.84 12.39 -0.39
C ALA A 141 -23.28 11.20 -1.19
N GLU A 142 -24.11 10.53 -1.99
CA GLU A 142 -23.68 9.47 -2.91
C GLU A 142 -22.67 9.98 -3.95
N LEU A 143 -22.92 11.14 -4.57
CA LEU A 143 -21.99 11.75 -5.53
C LEU A 143 -20.65 12.11 -4.88
N ILE A 144 -20.67 12.65 -3.67
CA ILE A 144 -19.46 12.94 -2.88
C ILE A 144 -18.71 11.64 -2.60
N ALA A 145 -19.39 10.61 -2.11
CA ALA A 145 -18.78 9.33 -1.76
C ALA A 145 -18.16 8.63 -2.98
N GLU A 146 -18.86 8.64 -4.11
CA GLU A 146 -18.36 8.08 -5.37
C GLU A 146 -17.13 8.85 -5.86
N ARG A 147 -17.12 10.18 -5.75
CA ARG A 147 -15.94 10.98 -6.09
C ARG A 147 -14.75 10.65 -5.20
N VAL A 148 -14.97 10.50 -3.89
CA VAL A 148 -13.93 10.10 -2.94
C VAL A 148 -13.37 8.72 -3.31
N ARG A 149 -14.24 7.77 -3.63
CA ARG A 149 -13.84 6.42 -4.07
C ARG A 149 -12.98 6.46 -5.33
N GLN A 150 -13.40 7.21 -6.36
CA GLN A 150 -12.63 7.38 -7.59
C GLN A 150 -11.24 7.99 -7.34
N MET A 151 -11.16 9.00 -6.46
CA MET A 151 -9.89 9.63 -6.10
C MET A 151 -8.97 8.67 -5.36
N ARG A 152 -9.52 7.86 -4.43
CA ARG A 152 -8.79 6.80 -3.73
C ARG A 152 -8.24 5.76 -4.71
N GLU A 153 -9.07 5.22 -5.59
CA GLU A 153 -8.64 4.24 -6.60
C GLU A 153 -7.60 4.80 -7.58
N ARG A 154 -7.69 6.09 -7.92
CA ARG A 154 -6.67 6.77 -8.75
C ARG A 154 -5.36 6.93 -8.00
N ALA A 155 -5.40 7.21 -6.69
CA ALA A 155 -4.20 7.27 -5.86
C ALA A 155 -3.54 5.89 -5.75
N GLU A 156 -4.30 4.85 -5.40
CA GLU A 156 -3.79 3.48 -5.28
C GLU A 156 -3.12 2.97 -6.57
N ARG A 157 -3.71 3.26 -7.74
CA ARG A 157 -3.10 2.90 -9.03
C ARG A 157 -1.79 3.65 -9.31
N LYS A 158 -1.69 4.91 -8.87
CA LYS A 158 -0.45 5.68 -8.99
C LYS A 158 0.62 5.14 -8.06
N ASP A 159 0.25 4.78 -6.83
CA ASP A 159 1.19 4.21 -5.86
C ASP A 159 1.74 2.87 -6.37
N GLN A 160 0.88 1.99 -6.89
CA GLN A 160 1.31 0.74 -7.54
C GLN A 160 2.25 0.97 -8.74
N LEU A 161 2.00 2.01 -9.53
CA LEU A 161 2.86 2.37 -10.66
C LEU A 161 4.23 2.86 -10.18
N LEU A 162 4.27 3.67 -9.11
CA LEU A 162 5.52 4.15 -8.51
C LEU A 162 6.33 3.00 -7.91
N GLU A 163 5.68 2.06 -7.22
CA GLU A 163 6.33 0.83 -6.73
C GLU A 163 6.94 0.02 -7.89
N GLY A 164 6.26 -0.05 -9.02
CA GLY A 164 6.80 -0.64 -10.26
C GLY A 164 8.06 0.06 -10.74
N TYR A 165 8.05 1.40 -10.82
CA TYR A 165 9.22 2.19 -11.22
C TYR A 165 10.39 2.07 -10.25
N ASP A 166 10.13 1.99 -8.95
CA ASP A 166 11.18 1.74 -7.96
C ASP A 166 11.84 0.36 -8.17
N GLY A 167 11.04 -0.65 -8.51
CA GLY A 167 11.51 -1.96 -8.91
C GLY A 167 12.39 -1.94 -10.17
N ASP A 168 11.97 -1.20 -11.19
CA ASP A 168 12.73 -1.06 -12.44
C ASP A 168 14.04 -0.28 -12.23
N LEU A 169 14.03 0.78 -11.41
CA LEU A 169 15.23 1.51 -11.00
C LEU A 169 16.22 0.61 -10.27
N ALA A 170 15.74 -0.28 -9.38
CA ALA A 170 16.61 -1.24 -8.70
C ALA A 170 17.25 -2.22 -9.69
N ARG A 171 16.50 -2.73 -10.67
CA ARG A 171 17.04 -3.59 -11.73
C ARG A 171 18.04 -2.86 -12.61
N LEU A 172 17.77 -1.61 -12.96
CA LEU A 172 18.68 -0.79 -13.77
C LEU A 172 20.00 -0.56 -13.04
N ARG A 173 19.96 -0.28 -11.73
CA ARG A 173 21.16 -0.16 -10.89
C ARG A 173 21.97 -1.45 -10.88
N GLN A 174 21.32 -2.61 -10.75
CA GLN A 174 22.01 -3.91 -10.82
C GLN A 174 22.61 -4.17 -12.20
N ALA A 175 21.88 -3.86 -13.28
CA ALA A 175 22.37 -4.00 -14.64
C ALA A 175 23.59 -3.10 -14.90
N LEU A 176 23.58 -1.87 -14.39
CA LEU A 176 24.72 -0.95 -14.46
C LEU A 176 25.95 -1.52 -13.74
N GLN A 177 25.80 -2.00 -12.50
CA GLN A 177 26.90 -2.62 -11.76
C GLN A 177 27.48 -3.83 -12.49
N LEU A 178 26.63 -4.67 -13.09
CA LEU A 178 27.09 -5.79 -13.92
C LEU A 178 27.82 -5.32 -15.17
N ALA A 179 27.33 -4.28 -15.84
CA ALA A 179 27.99 -3.70 -17.01
C ALA A 179 29.37 -3.12 -16.67
N GLU A 180 29.48 -2.39 -15.55
CA GLU A 180 30.76 -1.87 -15.04
C GLU A 180 31.76 -3.00 -14.73
N ALA A 181 31.31 -4.06 -14.05
CA ALA A 181 32.14 -5.22 -13.76
C ALA A 181 32.62 -5.93 -15.04
N ARG A 182 31.75 -6.02 -16.06
CA ARG A 182 32.13 -6.60 -17.37
C ARG A 182 33.08 -5.69 -18.13
N SER A 183 32.90 -4.37 -18.09
CA SER A 183 33.82 -3.40 -18.68
C SER A 183 35.22 -3.57 -18.09
N ALA A 184 35.33 -3.61 -16.77
CA ALA A 184 36.61 -3.82 -16.09
C ALA A 184 37.29 -5.14 -16.48
N GLN A 185 36.53 -6.22 -16.69
CA GLN A 185 37.07 -7.50 -17.19
C GLN A 185 37.60 -7.37 -18.62
N VAL A 186 36.90 -6.66 -19.50
CA VAL A 186 37.34 -6.41 -20.87
C VAL A 186 38.61 -5.58 -20.88
N ASP A 187 38.68 -4.52 -20.08
CA ASP A 187 39.86 -3.67 -19.96
C ASP A 187 41.08 -4.46 -19.46
N ALA A 188 40.89 -5.31 -18.45
CA ALA A 188 41.96 -6.19 -17.95
C ALA A 188 42.45 -7.18 -19.01
N LEU A 189 41.54 -7.79 -19.79
CA LEU A 189 41.91 -8.69 -20.88
C LEU A 189 42.61 -7.95 -22.03
N ALA A 190 42.18 -6.73 -22.36
CA ALA A 190 42.82 -5.89 -23.36
C ALA A 190 44.27 -5.59 -22.95
N GLU A 191 44.51 -5.29 -21.67
CA GLU A 191 45.85 -5.02 -21.17
C GLU A 191 46.75 -6.26 -21.17
N GLN A 192 46.22 -7.42 -20.77
CA GLN A 192 46.94 -8.69 -20.88
C GLN A 192 47.31 -9.02 -22.33
N LEU A 193 46.42 -8.71 -23.29
CA LEU A 193 46.69 -8.93 -24.69
C LEU A 193 47.80 -8.01 -25.19
N ARG A 194 47.80 -6.72 -24.81
CA ARG A 194 48.89 -5.77 -25.11
C ARG A 194 50.23 -6.25 -24.55
N ALA A 195 50.28 -6.63 -23.28
CA ALA A 195 51.50 -7.13 -22.66
C ALA A 195 52.03 -8.40 -23.37
N ARG A 196 51.15 -9.33 -23.75
CA ARG A 196 51.55 -10.52 -24.52
C ARG A 196 52.01 -10.19 -25.94
N THR A 197 51.42 -9.19 -26.59
CA THR A 197 51.89 -8.75 -27.91
C THR A 197 53.28 -8.14 -27.84
N GLU A 198 53.55 -7.28 -26.85
CA GLU A 198 54.87 -6.68 -26.61
C GLU A 198 55.92 -7.77 -26.30
N GLU A 199 55.60 -8.72 -25.42
CA GLU A 199 56.48 -9.86 -25.14
C GLU A 199 56.77 -10.67 -26.41
N SER A 200 55.74 -10.94 -27.23
CA SER A 200 55.90 -11.67 -28.49
C SER A 200 56.80 -10.94 -29.48
N GLU A 201 56.71 -9.61 -29.56
CA GLU A 201 57.58 -8.78 -30.39
C GLU A 201 59.03 -8.80 -29.91
N LEU A 202 59.27 -8.66 -28.60
CA LEU A 202 60.60 -8.76 -28.01
C LEU A 202 61.25 -10.13 -28.25
N LEU A 203 60.48 -11.21 -28.12
CA LEU A 203 60.95 -12.58 -28.41
C LEU A 203 61.27 -12.76 -29.90
N ARG A 204 60.44 -12.23 -30.81
CA ARG A 204 60.73 -12.26 -32.25
C ARG A 204 61.98 -11.46 -32.60
N ALA A 205 62.16 -10.28 -32.01
CA ALA A 205 63.36 -9.46 -32.19
C ALA A 205 64.62 -10.19 -31.70
N SER A 206 64.56 -10.77 -30.50
CA SER A 206 65.67 -11.55 -29.91
C SER A 206 66.02 -12.77 -30.76
N LEU A 207 65.01 -13.50 -31.26
CA LEU A 207 65.21 -14.60 -32.19
C LEU A 207 65.85 -14.13 -33.51
N GLY A 208 65.41 -12.99 -34.04
CA GLY A 208 65.98 -12.37 -35.24
C GLY A 208 67.45 -12.02 -35.05
N GLN A 209 67.81 -11.43 -33.90
CA GLN A 209 69.20 -11.13 -33.54
C GLN A 209 70.05 -12.41 -33.43
N ALA A 210 69.55 -13.46 -32.77
CA ALA A 210 70.26 -14.74 -32.66
C ALA A 210 70.48 -15.41 -34.04
N LYS A 211 69.48 -15.35 -34.93
CA LYS A 211 69.60 -15.81 -36.31
C LYS A 211 70.62 -14.99 -37.11
N ALA A 212 70.63 -13.67 -36.95
CA ALA A 212 71.60 -12.80 -37.61
C ALA A 212 73.05 -13.06 -37.10
N ALA A 213 73.22 -13.28 -35.79
CA ALA A 213 74.51 -13.62 -35.20
C ALA A 213 75.05 -14.97 -35.70
N THR A 214 74.18 -15.98 -35.85
CA THR A 214 74.57 -17.29 -36.41
C THR A 214 74.81 -17.24 -37.93
N ALA A 215 74.07 -16.42 -38.68
CA ALA A 215 74.32 -16.20 -40.10
C ALA A 215 75.65 -15.45 -40.35
N ASN A 216 75.95 -14.42 -39.56
CA ASN A 216 77.23 -13.70 -39.61
C ASN A 216 78.39 -14.53 -39.05
N GLY A 217 78.11 -15.49 -38.17
CA GLY A 217 79.07 -16.49 -37.66
C GLY A 217 79.33 -17.68 -38.59
N GLY A 218 78.77 -17.68 -39.80
CA GLY A 218 78.91 -18.76 -40.79
C GLY A 218 80.25 -18.83 -41.53
N GLY A 219 81.27 -18.07 -41.12
CA GLY A 219 82.58 -18.08 -41.77
C GLY A 219 83.71 -17.85 -40.78
N GLY A 220 84.18 -18.91 -40.13
CA GLY A 220 85.39 -18.84 -39.30
C GLY A 220 85.52 -20.01 -38.34
N GLY A 221 86.07 -21.12 -38.82
CA GLY A 221 86.61 -22.15 -37.94
C GLY A 221 87.82 -21.66 -37.16
N GLY A 222 88.04 -22.19 -35.97
CA GLY A 222 89.29 -21.97 -35.23
C GLY A 222 89.18 -22.35 -33.75
N GLY A 223 89.81 -23.46 -33.38
CA GLY A 223 89.76 -24.08 -32.06
C GLY A 223 90.16 -23.20 -30.87
N GLY A 224 89.71 -23.62 -29.70
CA GLY A 224 90.09 -23.05 -28.41
C GLY A 224 89.64 -23.96 -27.28
N ALA A 225 90.35 -25.08 -27.11
CA ALA A 225 90.17 -26.00 -26.00
C ALA A 225 90.80 -25.45 -24.71
N THR A 226 90.05 -25.47 -23.60
CA THR A 226 90.54 -25.72 -22.23
C THR A 226 89.36 -26.30 -21.43
N SER A 227 89.42 -27.58 -21.08
CA SER A 227 89.75 -28.10 -19.73
C SER A 227 88.77 -27.59 -18.66
N ALA A 228 87.99 -28.41 -17.94
CA ALA A 228 88.38 -29.66 -17.32
C ALA A 228 87.17 -30.60 -17.11
N ILE A 229 87.43 -31.85 -17.45
CA ILE A 229 86.68 -33.03 -17.02
C ILE A 229 87.02 -33.27 -15.54
N VAL A 230 86.06 -33.07 -14.65
CA VAL A 230 86.01 -33.80 -13.37
C VAL A 230 84.82 -34.74 -13.45
N ALA A 231 85.12 -35.93 -13.97
CA ALA A 231 84.26 -37.09 -13.85
C ALA A 231 84.28 -37.55 -12.39
N LYS A 232 83.17 -37.31 -11.67
CA LYS A 232 82.83 -38.05 -10.46
C LYS A 232 81.51 -38.75 -10.70
N SER A 233 81.59 -39.86 -11.42
CA SER A 233 80.49 -40.79 -11.64
C SER A 233 80.23 -41.54 -10.33
N ARG A 234 79.09 -41.26 -9.68
CA ARG A 234 78.05 -42.26 -9.37
C ARG A 234 76.90 -41.64 -8.56
N PRO A 235 75.75 -41.33 -9.18
CA PRO A 235 74.47 -41.38 -8.50
C PRO A 235 74.05 -42.87 -8.39
N ARG A 236 73.69 -43.31 -7.19
CA ARG A 236 72.86 -44.52 -7.02
C ARG A 236 71.44 -44.19 -7.49
N PRO A 237 70.69 -45.17 -8.01
CA PRO A 237 69.57 -44.93 -8.91
C PRO A 237 68.44 -44.22 -8.17
N ALA A 238 67.86 -43.23 -8.85
CA ALA A 238 66.51 -42.80 -8.58
C ALA A 238 65.63 -44.06 -8.54
N GLU A 239 64.95 -44.27 -7.41
CA GLU A 239 63.69 -44.99 -7.46
C GLU A 239 62.91 -44.38 -8.62
N ALA A 240 62.56 -45.23 -9.59
CA ALA A 240 61.58 -44.88 -10.57
C ALA A 240 60.37 -44.39 -9.77
N ALA A 241 60.09 -43.09 -9.85
CA ALA A 241 58.75 -42.62 -9.59
C ALA A 241 57.84 -43.54 -10.42
N PRO A 242 56.81 -44.15 -9.82
CA PRO A 242 55.89 -44.96 -10.58
C PRO A 242 55.46 -44.10 -11.76
N ALA A 243 55.57 -44.65 -12.98
CA ALA A 243 54.94 -44.05 -14.14
C ALA A 243 53.53 -43.68 -13.67
N ALA A 244 53.24 -42.37 -13.62
CA ALA A 244 51.91 -41.93 -13.27
C ALA A 244 51.01 -42.61 -14.29
N ASP A 245 50.22 -43.56 -13.82
CA ASP A 245 49.21 -44.21 -14.61
C ASP A 245 48.29 -43.09 -15.08
N ASP A 246 48.46 -42.66 -16.35
CA ASP A 246 47.62 -41.64 -17.00
C ASP A 246 46.14 -42.08 -17.05
N SER A 247 45.83 -43.29 -16.59
CA SER A 247 44.48 -43.81 -16.34
C SER A 247 43.67 -42.96 -15.34
N ASP A 248 44.28 -42.44 -14.27
CA ASP A 248 43.53 -41.68 -13.23
C ASP A 248 43.17 -40.26 -13.69
N GLY A 249 43.98 -39.67 -14.58
CA GLY A 249 43.74 -38.35 -15.16
C GLY A 249 42.55 -38.37 -16.12
N GLU A 250 42.51 -39.38 -16.99
CA GLU A 250 41.43 -39.55 -17.97
C GLU A 250 40.10 -39.88 -17.31
N GLU A 251 40.07 -40.73 -16.27
CA GLU A 251 38.83 -41.04 -15.55
C GLU A 251 38.30 -39.82 -14.78
N LYS A 252 39.19 -39.03 -14.16
CA LYS A 252 38.83 -37.79 -13.45
C LYS A 252 38.36 -36.70 -14.42
N GLU A 253 38.95 -36.60 -15.61
CA GLU A 253 38.50 -35.68 -16.65
C GLU A 253 37.16 -36.12 -17.25
N ALA A 254 36.97 -37.42 -17.50
CA ALA A 254 35.71 -38.00 -17.93
C ALA A 254 34.60 -37.78 -16.90
N ALA A 255 34.89 -37.92 -15.60
CA ALA A 255 33.97 -37.63 -14.50
C ALA A 255 33.58 -36.14 -14.46
N ARG A 256 34.55 -35.21 -14.65
CA ARG A 256 34.26 -33.77 -14.75
C ARG A 256 33.39 -33.44 -15.96
N LYS A 257 33.68 -34.02 -17.14
CA LYS A 257 32.87 -33.87 -18.35
C LYS A 257 31.46 -34.44 -18.20
N ARG A 258 31.29 -35.54 -17.43
CA ARG A 258 29.96 -36.09 -17.09
C ARG A 258 29.20 -35.17 -16.14
N ALA A 259 29.84 -34.67 -15.09
CA ALA A 259 29.23 -33.74 -14.13
C ALA A 259 28.78 -32.42 -14.79
N ILE A 260 29.57 -31.88 -15.72
CA ILE A 260 29.18 -30.67 -16.49
C ILE A 260 27.96 -30.98 -17.38
N ARG A 261 27.96 -32.10 -18.10
CA ARG A 261 26.83 -32.51 -18.94
C ARG A 261 25.56 -32.73 -18.13
N GLU A 262 25.66 -33.33 -16.95
CA GLU A 262 24.51 -33.54 -16.08
C GLU A 262 23.98 -32.21 -15.52
N ARG A 263 24.87 -31.29 -15.14
CA ARG A 263 24.48 -29.94 -14.74
C ARG A 263 23.80 -29.17 -15.88
N MET A 264 24.27 -29.33 -17.12
CA MET A 264 23.60 -28.74 -18.29
C MET A 264 22.21 -29.35 -18.50
N LYS A 265 22.06 -30.69 -18.45
CA LYS A 265 20.75 -31.34 -18.55
C LYS A 265 19.76 -30.88 -17.49
N ARG A 266 20.21 -30.67 -16.24
CA ARG A 266 19.36 -30.13 -15.17
C ARG A 266 18.89 -28.71 -15.49
N LYS A 267 19.81 -27.86 -15.98
CA LYS A 267 19.48 -26.49 -16.43
C LYS A 267 18.53 -26.50 -17.63
N ASP A 268 18.75 -27.38 -18.60
CA ASP A 268 17.89 -27.50 -19.78
C ASP A 268 16.47 -27.92 -19.38
N TYR A 269 16.35 -28.83 -18.42
CA TYR A 269 15.06 -29.24 -17.86
C TYR A 269 14.37 -28.10 -17.11
N GLU A 270 15.11 -27.35 -16.28
CA GLU A 270 14.61 -26.18 -15.57
C GLU A 270 14.14 -25.10 -16.55
N ILE A 271 14.92 -24.80 -17.59
CA ILE A 271 14.55 -23.89 -18.67
C ILE A 271 13.29 -24.38 -19.39
N ALA A 272 13.19 -25.67 -19.69
CA ALA A 272 12.00 -26.24 -20.34
C ALA A 272 10.75 -26.11 -19.46
N SER A 273 10.89 -26.35 -18.15
CA SER A 273 9.83 -26.20 -17.16
C SER A 273 9.37 -24.74 -17.04
N LEU A 274 10.31 -23.81 -16.87
CA LEU A 274 10.02 -22.37 -16.79
C LEU A 274 9.37 -21.85 -18.08
N LYS A 275 9.83 -22.33 -19.25
CA LYS A 275 9.18 -22.01 -20.54
C LYS A 275 7.75 -22.55 -20.62
N ALA A 276 7.48 -23.74 -20.06
CA ALA A 276 6.12 -24.28 -20.03
C ALA A 276 5.21 -23.47 -19.09
N GLU A 277 5.71 -23.07 -17.92
CA GLU A 277 5.00 -22.22 -16.98
C GLU A 277 4.70 -20.83 -17.58
N LEU A 278 5.67 -20.22 -18.27
CA LEU A 278 5.48 -18.97 -19.00
C LEU A 278 4.39 -19.08 -20.06
N ARG A 279 4.42 -20.13 -20.89
CA ARG A 279 3.37 -20.37 -21.89
C ARG A 279 1.99 -20.56 -21.25
N SER A 280 1.92 -21.21 -20.08
CA SER A 280 0.67 -21.34 -19.33
C SER A 280 0.16 -19.98 -18.86
N ARG A 281 1.03 -19.18 -18.22
CA ARG A 281 0.65 -17.83 -17.76
C ARG A 281 0.27 -16.90 -18.90
N GLU A 282 0.97 -16.95 -20.03
CA GLU A 282 0.58 -16.20 -21.24
C GLU A 282 -0.82 -16.59 -21.72
N LYS A 283 -1.14 -17.89 -21.72
CA LYS A 283 -2.48 -18.37 -22.09
C LYS A 283 -3.53 -17.86 -21.13
N ASP A 284 -3.27 -17.88 -19.83
CA ASP A 284 -4.17 -17.35 -18.80
C ASP A 284 -4.40 -15.85 -18.96
N LEU A 285 -3.33 -15.10 -19.27
CA LEU A 285 -3.40 -13.66 -19.52
C LEU A 285 -4.19 -13.36 -20.79
N ARG A 286 -3.96 -14.09 -21.89
CA ARG A 286 -4.78 -13.97 -23.11
C ARG A 286 -6.26 -14.28 -22.83
N ASN A 287 -6.55 -15.30 -22.05
CA ASN A 287 -7.92 -15.65 -21.65
C ASN A 287 -8.56 -14.54 -20.80
N ALA A 288 -7.83 -13.99 -19.83
CA ALA A 288 -8.29 -12.89 -18.99
C ALA A 288 -8.54 -11.61 -19.82
N SER A 289 -7.62 -11.27 -20.72
CA SER A 289 -7.76 -10.15 -21.66
C SER A 289 -8.98 -10.33 -22.57
N THR A 290 -9.21 -11.54 -23.07
CA THR A 290 -10.41 -11.84 -23.88
C THR A 290 -11.70 -11.69 -23.06
N LYS A 291 -11.71 -12.15 -21.79
CA LYS A 291 -12.86 -11.97 -20.88
C LYS A 291 -13.12 -10.50 -20.58
N LEU A 292 -12.06 -9.73 -20.30
CA LEU A 292 -12.15 -8.29 -20.09
C LEU A 292 -12.69 -7.58 -21.33
N SER A 293 -12.21 -7.95 -22.51
CA SER A 293 -12.71 -7.41 -23.79
C SER A 293 -14.20 -7.65 -23.95
N ARG A 294 -14.67 -8.88 -23.71
CA ARG A 294 -16.10 -9.22 -23.77
C ARG A 294 -16.93 -8.42 -22.75
N LEU A 295 -16.41 -8.23 -21.54
CA LEU A 295 -17.07 -7.44 -20.50
C LEU A 295 -17.13 -5.96 -20.88
N GLN A 296 -16.04 -5.39 -21.39
CA GLN A 296 -15.98 -4.02 -21.91
C GLN A 296 -17.01 -3.81 -23.03
N THR A 297 -17.09 -4.73 -23.99
CA THR A 297 -18.10 -4.68 -25.06
C THR A 297 -19.52 -4.79 -24.49
N SER A 298 -19.77 -5.66 -23.51
CA SER A 298 -21.10 -5.80 -22.89
C SER A 298 -21.54 -4.56 -22.11
N LEU A 299 -20.59 -3.81 -21.57
CA LEU A 299 -20.82 -2.59 -20.78
C LEU A 299 -20.75 -1.32 -21.64
N GLY A 300 -20.55 -1.43 -22.96
CA GLY A 300 -20.43 -0.29 -23.86
C GLY A 300 -19.23 0.62 -23.58
N LEU A 301 -18.18 0.07 -22.94
CA LEU A 301 -16.96 0.81 -22.62
C LEU A 301 -15.99 0.75 -23.80
N PRO A 302 -15.36 1.88 -24.18
CA PRO A 302 -14.40 1.91 -25.27
C PRO A 302 -13.21 0.99 -24.99
N HIS A 303 -12.70 0.35 -26.02
CA HIS A 303 -11.57 -0.56 -25.90
C HIS A 303 -10.29 0.23 -25.62
N GLU A 304 -9.37 -0.26 -24.79
CA GLU A 304 -8.16 0.51 -24.41
C GLU A 304 -7.31 0.95 -25.62
N SER A 305 -7.41 0.23 -26.74
CA SER A 305 -6.78 0.61 -28.02
C SER A 305 -7.35 1.87 -28.68
N GLU A 306 -8.57 2.28 -28.34
CA GLU A 306 -9.19 3.54 -28.84
C GLU A 306 -8.81 4.75 -27.97
N LEU A 307 -8.42 4.54 -26.71
CA LEU A 307 -7.99 5.60 -25.80
C LEU A 307 -6.54 6.08 -26.04
N LEU A 308 -5.73 5.28 -26.75
CA LEU A 308 -4.34 5.59 -27.10
C LEU A 308 -4.14 6.07 -28.55
N GLY A 309 -5.22 6.17 -29.34
CA GLY A 309 -5.17 6.50 -30.78
C GLY A 309 -5.62 7.93 -31.10
N GLY A 310 -4.88 8.93 -30.59
CA GLY A 310 -5.22 10.35 -30.76
C GLY A 310 -4.04 11.25 -31.11
N GLU A 311 -2.93 10.72 -31.61
CA GLU A 311 -1.83 11.53 -32.15
C GLU A 311 -1.62 11.19 -33.62
N LYS A 312 -2.06 12.10 -34.49
CA LYS A 312 -1.57 12.16 -35.87
C LYS A 312 -0.08 12.49 -35.81
N SER A 313 0.77 11.48 -35.91
CA SER A 313 2.16 11.66 -36.31
C SER A 313 2.33 11.08 -37.71
N ASP A 314 2.49 12.00 -38.67
CA ASP A 314 3.10 11.72 -39.96
C ASP A 314 4.50 11.14 -39.72
N THR A 315 4.62 9.81 -39.69
CA THR A 315 5.88 9.14 -40.00
C THR A 315 5.59 7.90 -40.82
N GLY A 316 6.34 7.79 -41.91
CA GLY A 316 6.09 6.87 -43.01
C GLY A 316 5.92 5.42 -42.58
N SER A 317 4.95 4.80 -43.25
CA SER A 317 4.77 3.36 -43.38
C SER A 317 6.10 2.64 -43.70
N ALA A 318 6.80 2.16 -42.68
CA ALA A 318 7.80 1.11 -42.82
C ALA A 318 7.09 -0.25 -42.68
N ARG A 319 6.63 -0.79 -43.81
CA ARG A 319 6.24 -2.20 -43.90
C ARG A 319 7.45 -3.06 -43.54
N CYS A 320 7.29 -3.93 -42.55
CA CYS A 320 8.14 -5.11 -42.38
C CYS A 320 8.20 -5.87 -43.72
N CYS A 321 9.32 -5.76 -44.44
CA CYS A 321 9.69 -6.74 -45.44
C CYS A 321 10.53 -7.80 -44.73
N THR A 322 9.96 -9.00 -44.66
CA THR A 322 10.67 -10.23 -44.35
C THR A 322 11.85 -10.39 -45.31
N TYR A 323 13.00 -10.72 -44.73
CA TYR A 323 14.26 -11.02 -45.39
C TYR A 323 14.09 -12.22 -46.34
N ASP A 324 14.05 -11.97 -47.65
CA ASP A 324 14.15 -13.00 -48.71
C ASP A 324 15.53 -12.83 -49.39
N PRO A 325 16.44 -13.82 -49.35
CA PRO A 325 17.79 -13.68 -49.86
C PRO A 325 17.91 -13.74 -51.40
N SER A 326 16.81 -13.74 -52.16
CA SER A 326 16.84 -14.09 -53.59
C SER A 326 16.97 -12.91 -54.56
N CYS A 327 17.18 -11.68 -54.08
CA CYS A 327 17.26 -10.49 -54.95
C CYS A 327 18.63 -9.79 -54.83
N MET A 328 19.70 -10.52 -55.16
CA MET A 328 20.92 -9.90 -55.68
C MET A 328 20.95 -10.10 -57.19
N ILE A 329 21.41 -9.07 -57.90
CA ILE A 329 21.56 -8.93 -59.36
C ILE A 329 20.39 -8.20 -60.01
N SER A 330 20.45 -6.87 -60.01
CA SER A 330 20.31 -6.05 -61.23
C SER A 330 20.34 -4.56 -60.91
N GLU A 331 20.98 -3.80 -61.81
CA GLU A 331 20.90 -2.33 -61.98
C GLU A 331 22.00 -1.47 -61.34
N ALA A 332 23.19 -1.63 -61.90
CA ALA A 332 23.89 -0.47 -62.45
C ALA A 332 23.08 0.10 -63.64
N ARG A 333 22.64 1.37 -63.55
CA ARG A 333 22.55 2.37 -64.65
C ARG A 333 21.76 3.61 -64.22
N GLY A 334 22.43 4.77 -64.30
CA GLY A 334 21.81 6.05 -64.70
C GLY A 334 21.17 6.90 -63.61
N HIS A 335 21.95 7.78 -62.98
CA HIS A 335 21.98 9.21 -63.28
C HIS A 335 23.06 9.92 -62.45
#